data_AF-A0A645EXQ8-F1
#
_entry.id   AF-A0A645EXQ8-F1
#
_cell.length_a   1.000
_cell.length_b   1.000
_cell.length_c   1.000
_cell.angle_alpha   90.00
_cell.angle_beta   90.00
_cell.angle_gamma   90.00
#
_symmetry.space_group_name_H-M   'P 1'
#
loop_
_entity.id
_entity.type
_entity.pdbx_description
1 polymer ?
#
loop_
_entity_poly.entity_id
_entity_poly.type
_entity_poly.pdbx_seq_one_letter_code
_entity_poly.pdbx_strand_id
1 'polypeptide(L)'
;MVVVINTTKGTPIEQYALKLFRTWGIGQKEKDNGLLILLALNDRKWRVEVGRGLEGAVPDVLTSRIMEEIAKPKFQGGNYGEGLLASYSTMSDYIAKEYGVTLDKSQKITLPSRGDNTSTRGNSNPLPLGIFLGLFLLDLIFNRGRVTTFLFKLIFWNNIFGGRGRGGGGGFGGNSGGGFGGFGGGSSGGGGSSGSW
;
A
#
# COMPACT_ATOMS: atom_id res chain seq x y z
N MET A 1 -19.59 9.62 2.55
CA MET A 1 -20.00 10.37 3.75
C MET A 1 -18.75 10.86 4.47
N VAL A 2 -18.81 12.05 5.09
CA VAL A 2 -17.68 12.62 5.85
C VAL A 2 -18.15 12.90 7.28
N VAL A 3 -17.37 12.47 8.27
CA VAL A 3 -17.64 12.68 9.70
C VAL A 3 -16.41 13.27 10.35
N VAL A 4 -16.61 14.34 11.12
CA VAL A 4 -15.55 14.99 11.89
C VAL A 4 -15.92 14.94 13.37
N ILE A 5 -15.00 14.46 14.19
CA ILE A 5 -15.14 14.37 15.64
C ILE A 5 -13.93 15.01 16.32
N ASN A 6 -14.08 15.40 17.59
CA ASN A 6 -12.97 15.92 18.37
C ASN A 6 -11.95 14.84 18.71
N THR A 7 -12.39 13.68 19.21
CA THR A 7 -11.50 12.57 19.62
C THR A 7 -12.29 11.25 19.69
N THR A 8 -11.60 10.13 19.51
CA THR A 8 -12.09 8.77 19.74
C THR A 8 -12.03 8.36 21.22
N LYS A 9 -11.53 9.25 22.10
CA LYS A 9 -11.35 9.01 23.54
C LYS A 9 -10.52 7.75 23.84
N GLY A 10 -9.47 7.52 23.05
CA GLY A 10 -8.57 6.37 23.21
C GLY A 10 -9.00 5.10 22.50
N THR A 11 -10.18 5.08 21.87
CA THR A 11 -10.59 3.95 21.00
C THR A 11 -9.77 3.96 19.71
N PRO A 12 -9.25 2.82 19.22
CA PRO A 12 -8.63 2.76 17.89
C PRO A 12 -9.57 3.31 16.82
N ILE A 13 -9.07 4.17 15.93
CA ILE A 13 -9.92 4.88 14.97
C ILE A 13 -10.56 3.92 13.96
N GLU A 14 -9.90 2.80 13.68
CA GLU A 14 -10.38 1.69 12.86
C GLU A 14 -11.65 1.08 13.47
N GLN A 15 -11.60 0.76 14.76
CA GLN A 15 -12.74 0.20 15.49
C GLN A 15 -13.89 1.21 15.61
N TYR A 16 -13.56 2.47 15.86
CA TYR A 16 -14.55 3.55 15.95
C TYR A 16 -15.27 3.74 14.61
N ALA A 17 -14.53 3.83 13.51
CA ALA A 17 -15.08 4.02 12.17
C ALA A 17 -15.91 2.82 11.73
N LEU A 18 -15.44 1.58 11.96
CA LEU A 18 -16.19 0.37 11.61
C LEU A 18 -17.51 0.30 12.37
N LYS A 19 -17.50 0.62 13.67
CA LYS A 19 -18.72 0.69 14.48
C LYS A 19 -19.68 1.75 13.93
N LEU A 20 -19.17 2.94 13.63
CA LEU A 20 -19.96 4.03 13.06
C LEU A 20 -20.58 3.64 11.71
N PHE A 21 -19.77 3.05 10.82
CA PHE A 21 -20.17 2.60 9.49
C PHE A 21 -21.33 1.62 9.54
N ARG A 22 -21.23 0.62 10.43
CA ARG A 22 -22.30 -0.37 10.65
C ARG A 22 -23.52 0.22 11.32
N THR A 23 -23.33 1.03 12.35
CA THR A 23 -24.44 1.61 13.13
C THR A 23 -25.30 2.54 12.29
N TRP A 24 -24.68 3.32 11.40
CA TRP A 24 -25.39 4.26 10.53
C TRP A 24 -25.86 3.65 9.21
N GLY A 25 -25.54 2.37 8.96
CA GLY A 25 -25.94 1.67 7.74
C GLY A 25 -25.44 2.37 6.47
N ILE A 26 -24.16 2.73 6.44
CA ILE A 26 -23.60 3.50 5.31
C ILE A 26 -23.52 2.60 4.07
N GLY A 27 -24.25 2.97 3.02
CA GLY A 27 -24.33 2.24 1.76
C GLY A 27 -25.66 1.50 1.59
N GLN A 28 -25.89 0.95 0.39
CA GLN A 28 -27.09 0.15 0.12
C GLN A 28 -26.87 -1.29 0.62
N LYS A 29 -27.81 -1.82 1.43
CA LYS A 29 -27.71 -3.14 2.09
C LYS A 29 -27.36 -4.30 1.14
N GLU A 30 -27.82 -4.23 -0.10
CA GLU A 30 -27.60 -5.29 -1.10
C GLU A 30 -26.34 -5.08 -1.96
N LYS A 31 -25.81 -3.85 -1.98
CA LYS A 31 -24.67 -3.48 -2.83
C LYS A 31 -23.39 -3.24 -2.06
N ASP A 32 -23.46 -3.11 -0.73
CA ASP A 32 -22.31 -2.80 0.14
C ASP A 32 -21.46 -1.63 -0.40
N ASN A 33 -22.10 -0.62 -0.99
CA ASN A 33 -21.42 0.45 -1.73
C ASN A 33 -21.21 1.72 -0.89
N GLY A 34 -20.95 1.55 0.41
CA GLY A 34 -20.75 2.65 1.35
C GLY A 34 -19.32 3.19 1.35
N LEU A 35 -19.17 4.49 1.58
CA LEU A 35 -17.87 5.15 1.79
C LEU A 35 -17.99 6.12 2.98
N LEU A 36 -17.09 6.00 3.95
CA LEU A 36 -16.98 6.89 5.11
C LEU A 36 -15.57 7.43 5.21
N ILE A 37 -15.42 8.75 5.33
CA ILE A 37 -14.18 9.40 5.77
C ILE A 37 -14.43 9.92 7.19
N LEU A 38 -13.69 9.41 8.16
CA LEU A 38 -13.70 9.86 9.56
C LEU A 38 -12.43 10.65 9.87
N LEU A 39 -12.59 11.82 10.48
CA LEU A 39 -11.51 12.68 10.95
C LEU A 39 -11.64 12.92 12.45
N ALA A 40 -10.61 12.58 13.23
CA ALA A 40 -10.50 12.88 14.66
C ALA A 40 -9.46 13.98 14.89
N LEU A 41 -9.93 15.20 15.18
CA LEU A 41 -9.10 16.42 15.18
C LEU A 41 -8.01 16.40 16.25
N ASN A 42 -8.37 16.14 17.51
CA ASN A 42 -7.44 16.17 18.64
C ASN A 42 -6.47 14.98 18.59
N ASP A 43 -6.90 13.87 18.01
CA ASP A 43 -6.09 12.67 17.89
C ASP A 43 -5.13 12.73 16.68
N ARG A 44 -5.33 13.72 15.79
CA ARG A 44 -4.65 13.88 14.49
C ARG A 44 -4.68 12.59 13.66
N LYS A 45 -5.84 11.93 13.63
CA LYS A 45 -6.05 10.66 12.94
C LYS A 45 -7.22 10.71 11.97
N TRP A 46 -7.07 10.02 10.85
CA TRP A 46 -8.13 9.83 9.86
C TRP A 46 -8.30 8.34 9.55
N ARG A 47 -9.51 7.98 9.10
CA ARG A 47 -9.88 6.62 8.68
C ARG A 47 -10.88 6.68 7.55
N VAL A 48 -10.68 5.88 6.51
CA VAL A 48 -11.59 5.77 5.36
C VAL A 48 -12.15 4.36 5.29
N GLU A 49 -13.41 4.16 5.67
CA GLU A 49 -14.07 2.85 5.57
C GLU A 49 -14.73 2.71 4.19
N VAL A 50 -14.46 1.61 3.50
CA VAL A 50 -14.98 1.30 2.17
C VAL A 50 -15.78 0.00 2.26
N GLY A 51 -17.04 0.04 1.80
CA GLY A 51 -17.84 -1.17 1.67
C GLY A 51 -17.35 -2.04 0.50
N ARG A 52 -17.55 -3.36 0.60
CA ARG A 52 -17.08 -4.34 -0.40
C ARG A 52 -17.48 -4.03 -1.84
N GLY A 53 -18.67 -3.45 -2.05
CA GLY A 53 -19.14 -3.09 -3.38
C GLY A 53 -18.35 -1.96 -4.04
N LEU A 54 -17.55 -1.21 -3.28
CA LEU A 54 -16.67 -0.16 -3.80
C LEU A 54 -15.19 -0.57 -3.83
N GLU A 55 -14.80 -1.75 -3.35
CA GLU A 55 -13.38 -2.16 -3.32
C GLU A 55 -12.74 -2.20 -4.72
N GLY A 56 -13.52 -2.50 -5.76
CA GLY A 56 -13.06 -2.43 -7.16
C GLY A 56 -12.77 -1.00 -7.63
N ALA A 57 -13.63 -0.05 -7.26
CA ALA A 57 -13.47 1.36 -7.64
C ALA A 57 -12.43 2.10 -6.79
N VAL A 58 -12.46 1.85 -5.48
CA VAL A 58 -11.74 2.60 -4.45
C VAL A 58 -11.12 1.65 -3.44
N PRO A 59 -10.05 0.93 -3.82
CA PRO A 59 -9.35 0.01 -2.93
C PRO A 59 -8.56 0.75 -1.84
N ASP A 60 -8.14 0.02 -0.82
CA ASP A 60 -7.38 0.50 0.35
C ASP A 60 -6.14 1.29 -0.05
N VAL A 61 -5.38 0.78 -1.03
CA VAL A 61 -4.18 1.43 -1.57
C VAL A 61 -4.52 2.81 -2.17
N LEU A 62 -5.64 2.91 -2.88
CA LEU A 62 -6.07 4.17 -3.48
C LEU A 62 -6.54 5.16 -2.42
N THR A 63 -7.34 4.71 -1.45
CA THR A 63 -7.77 5.58 -0.35
C THR A 63 -6.58 6.10 0.45
N SER A 64 -5.60 5.23 0.75
CA SER A 64 -4.39 5.63 1.48
C SER A 64 -3.64 6.70 0.72
N ARG A 65 -3.44 6.48 -0.59
CA ARG A 65 -2.77 7.44 -1.46
C ARG A 65 -3.48 8.78 -1.52
N ILE A 66 -4.81 8.78 -1.73
CA ILE A 66 -5.61 10.01 -1.76
C ILE A 66 -5.47 10.77 -0.44
N MET A 67 -5.57 10.08 0.69
CA MET A 67 -5.48 10.72 1.99
C MET A 67 -4.06 11.23 2.30
N GLU A 68 -3.02 10.50 1.92
CA GLU A 68 -1.63 10.90 2.12
C GLU A 68 -1.17 12.04 1.21
N GLU A 69 -1.56 12.03 -0.06
CA GLU A 69 -1.10 13.00 -1.06
C GLU A 69 -1.97 14.26 -1.09
N ILE A 70 -3.27 14.16 -0.77
CA ILE A 70 -4.21 15.29 -0.86
C ILE A 70 -4.62 15.79 0.53
N ALA A 71 -5.10 14.90 1.41
CA ALA A 71 -5.69 15.31 2.67
C ALA A 71 -4.63 15.75 3.68
N LYS A 72 -3.60 14.93 3.88
CA LYS A 72 -2.57 15.10 4.90
C LYS A 72 -1.83 16.44 4.78
N PRO A 73 -1.34 16.90 3.61
CA PRO A 73 -0.69 18.21 3.52
C PRO A 73 -1.62 19.36 3.90
N LYS A 74 -2.90 19.27 3.53
CA LYS A 74 -3.91 20.27 3.89
C LYS A 74 -4.24 20.24 5.38
N PHE A 75 -4.31 19.06 6.00
CA PHE A 75 -4.53 18.90 7.44
C PHE A 75 -3.36 19.47 8.26
N GLN A 76 -2.13 19.27 7.79
CA GLN A 76 -0.93 19.88 8.40
C GLN A 76 -0.96 21.40 8.36
N GLY A 77 -1.51 21.97 7.28
CA GLY A 77 -1.76 23.41 7.13
C GLY A 77 -3.01 23.93 7.86
N GLY A 78 -3.76 23.09 8.59
CA GLY A 78 -5.02 23.47 9.25
C GLY A 78 -6.23 23.59 8.32
N ASN A 79 -6.06 23.31 7.02
CA ASN A 79 -7.09 23.42 5.99
C ASN A 79 -7.91 22.12 5.87
N TYR A 80 -8.56 21.72 6.97
CA TYR A 80 -9.30 20.45 7.05
C TYR A 80 -10.44 20.33 6.05
N GLY A 81 -11.24 21.40 5.89
CA GLY A 81 -12.37 21.41 4.97
C GLY A 81 -11.94 21.18 3.52
N GLU A 82 -10.89 21.85 3.08
CA GLU A 82 -10.34 21.66 1.74
C GLU A 82 -9.69 20.28 1.54
N GLY A 83 -9.10 19.71 2.59
CA GLY A 83 -8.55 18.35 2.56
C GLY A 83 -9.64 17.31 2.37
N LEU A 84 -10.68 17.39 3.20
CA LEU A 84 -11.82 16.48 3.13
C LEU A 84 -12.60 16.60 1.82
N LEU A 85 -12.86 17.84 1.36
CA LEU A 85 -13.57 18.08 0.12
C LEU A 85 -12.81 17.52 -1.09
N ALA A 86 -11.51 17.80 -1.15
CA ALA A 86 -10.66 17.34 -2.23
C ALA A 86 -10.59 15.81 -2.28
N SER A 87 -10.31 15.15 -1.14
CA SER A 87 -10.26 13.69 -1.06
C SER A 87 -11.61 13.04 -1.37
N TYR A 88 -12.71 13.60 -0.87
CA TYR A 88 -14.05 13.12 -1.16
C TYR A 88 -14.40 13.26 -2.65
N SER A 89 -14.05 14.39 -3.27
CA SER A 89 -14.24 14.59 -4.71
C SER A 89 -13.46 13.56 -5.51
N THR A 90 -12.18 13.36 -5.20
CA THR A 90 -11.33 12.38 -5.92
C THR A 90 -11.91 10.97 -5.80
N MET A 91 -12.28 10.51 -4.59
CA MET A 91 -12.89 9.18 -4.42
C MET A 91 -14.21 9.07 -5.19
N SER A 92 -15.02 10.13 -5.19
CA SER A 92 -16.28 10.15 -5.95
C SER A 92 -16.05 10.03 -7.46
N ASP A 93 -14.98 10.61 -8.00
CA ASP A 93 -14.62 10.48 -9.42
C ASP A 93 -14.29 9.03 -9.80
N TYR A 94 -13.53 8.32 -8.96
CA TYR A 94 -13.23 6.90 -9.17
C TYR A 94 -14.50 6.04 -9.11
N ILE A 95 -15.39 6.30 -8.15
CA ILE A 95 -16.67 5.62 -8.03
C ILE A 95 -17.54 5.89 -9.26
N ALA A 96 -17.65 7.14 -9.69
CA ALA A 96 -18.45 7.53 -10.83
C ALA A 96 -17.94 6.90 -12.13
N LYS A 97 -16.62 6.82 -12.30
CA LYS A 97 -15.98 6.11 -13.41
C LYS A 97 -16.34 4.63 -13.43
N GLU A 98 -16.31 3.96 -12.27
CA GLU A 98 -16.70 2.54 -12.16
C GLU A 98 -18.17 2.32 -12.53
N TYR A 99 -19.07 3.19 -12.06
CA TYR A 99 -20.51 3.09 -12.37
C TYR A 99 -20.90 3.67 -13.74
N GLY A 100 -19.96 4.23 -14.51
CA GLY A 100 -20.24 4.85 -15.81
C GLY A 100 -21.10 6.12 -15.73
N VAL A 101 -21.03 6.85 -14.61
CA VAL A 101 -21.81 8.08 -14.37
C VAL A 101 -20.90 9.30 -14.45
N THR A 102 -21.40 10.42 -14.94
CA THR A 102 -20.69 11.71 -14.93
C THR A 102 -21.07 12.54 -13.70
N LEU A 103 -20.07 13.12 -13.03
CA LEU A 103 -20.29 14.06 -11.94
C LEU A 103 -20.12 15.50 -12.43
N ASP A 104 -21.17 16.30 -12.34
CA ASP A 104 -21.15 17.71 -12.76
C ASP A 104 -20.34 18.62 -11.82
N LYS A 105 -20.16 18.20 -10.55
CA LYS A 105 -19.52 18.99 -9.48
C LYS A 105 -18.18 18.43 -9.01
N SER A 106 -17.48 17.70 -9.88
CA SER A 106 -16.15 17.17 -9.59
C SER A 106 -15.08 18.28 -9.61
N GLN A 107 -14.17 18.28 -8.64
CA GLN A 107 -12.97 19.14 -8.64
C GLN A 107 -11.89 18.66 -9.61
N LYS A 108 -12.04 17.48 -10.24
CA LYS A 108 -11.08 16.88 -11.20
C LYS A 108 -9.64 16.94 -10.71
N ILE A 109 -9.42 16.58 -9.45
CA ILE A 109 -8.09 16.63 -8.85
C ILE A 109 -7.25 15.48 -9.41
N THR A 110 -6.10 15.82 -9.98
CA THR A 110 -5.12 14.85 -10.44
C THR A 110 -4.17 14.51 -9.29
N LEU A 111 -4.10 13.24 -8.92
CA LEU A 111 -3.12 12.78 -7.93
C LEU A 111 -1.70 13.04 -8.47
N PRO A 112 -0.77 13.55 -7.63
CA PRO A 112 0.63 13.64 -8.02
C PRO A 112 1.09 12.30 -8.57
N SER A 113 1.61 12.25 -9.80
CA SER A 113 2.27 11.05 -10.28
C SER A 113 3.36 10.71 -9.28
N ARG A 114 3.21 9.59 -8.56
CA ARG A 114 4.29 9.06 -7.75
C ARG A 114 5.38 8.77 -8.76
N GLY A 115 6.36 9.68 -8.85
CA GLY A 115 7.52 9.47 -9.68
C GLY A 115 8.04 8.12 -9.26
N ASP A 116 8.05 7.17 -10.18
CA ASP A 116 8.88 5.99 -10.05
C ASP A 116 10.31 6.52 -10.02
N ASN A 117 10.73 6.93 -8.82
CA ASN A 117 12.11 7.10 -8.44
C ASN A 117 12.71 5.69 -8.37
N THR A 118 12.59 4.89 -9.44
CA THR A 118 13.80 4.38 -10.05
C THR A 118 14.71 5.58 -10.21
N SER A 119 15.53 5.79 -9.19
CA SER A 119 16.76 6.52 -9.33
C SER A 119 17.48 5.91 -10.54
N THR A 120 17.30 6.49 -11.71
CA THR A 120 18.29 6.51 -12.79
C THR A 120 19.46 7.32 -12.25
N ARG A 121 20.10 6.75 -11.23
CA ARG A 121 21.38 7.17 -10.71
C ARG A 121 22.38 6.69 -11.75
N GLY A 122 22.90 7.65 -12.50
CA GLY A 122 23.99 7.45 -13.42
C GLY A 122 23.50 7.05 -14.81
N ASN A 123 24.01 7.81 -15.77
CA ASN A 123 24.44 7.33 -17.05
C ASN A 123 25.16 5.97 -16.94
N SER A 124 24.42 4.87 -16.80
CA SER A 124 24.93 3.54 -17.05
C SER A 124 24.60 3.25 -18.50
N ASN A 125 25.64 3.33 -19.34
CA ASN A 125 25.64 2.68 -20.64
C ASN A 125 24.94 1.32 -20.48
N PRO A 126 23.91 0.99 -21.29
CA PRO A 126 23.43 -0.37 -21.30
C PRO A 126 24.65 -1.22 -21.65
N LEU A 127 25.13 -2.02 -20.69
CA LEU A 127 26.14 -3.03 -20.98
C LEU A 127 25.60 -3.80 -22.17
N PRO A 128 26.31 -3.82 -23.32
CA PRO A 128 25.72 -4.34 -24.53
C PRO A 128 25.40 -5.81 -24.29
N LEU A 129 24.10 -6.14 -24.32
CA LEU A 129 23.59 -7.51 -24.19
C LEU A 129 24.32 -8.50 -25.11
N GLY A 130 24.88 -8.01 -26.23
CA GLY A 130 25.73 -8.77 -27.13
C GLY A 130 27.03 -9.30 -26.51
N ILE A 131 27.65 -8.62 -25.54
CA ILE A 131 28.85 -9.13 -24.85
C ILE A 131 28.49 -10.31 -23.95
N PHE A 132 27.38 -10.23 -23.21
CA PHE A 132 26.91 -11.34 -22.38
C PHE A 132 26.50 -12.55 -23.22
N LEU A 133 25.81 -12.32 -24.35
CA LEU A 133 25.43 -13.40 -25.26
C LEU A 133 26.66 -14.02 -25.95
N GLY A 134 27.65 -13.20 -26.31
CA GLY A 134 28.92 -13.65 -26.89
C GLY A 134 29.73 -14.50 -25.92
N LEU A 135 29.87 -14.08 -24.66
CA LEU A 135 30.56 -14.86 -23.62
C LEU A 135 29.83 -16.15 -23.29
N PHE A 136 28.49 -16.12 -23.28
CA PHE A 136 27.67 -17.32 -23.09
C PHE A 136 27.86 -18.33 -24.22
N LEU A 137 27.85 -17.88 -25.48
CA LEU A 137 28.10 -18.73 -26.65
C LEU A 137 29.55 -19.25 -26.69
N LEU A 138 30.52 -18.43 -26.28
CA LEU A 138 31.92 -18.85 -26.18
C LEU A 138 32.11 -19.94 -25.11
N ASP A 139 31.48 -19.81 -23.94
CA ASP A 139 31.51 -20.85 -22.89
C ASP A 139 30.80 -22.14 -23.33
N LEU A 140 29.71 -22.01 -24.11
CA LEU A 140 28.99 -23.16 -24.67
C LEU A 140 29.87 -23.96 -25.65
N ILE A 141 30.63 -23.27 -26.50
CA ILE A 141 31.45 -23.89 -27.54
C ILE A 141 32.78 -24.41 -26.99
N PHE A 142 33.52 -23.59 -26.23
CA PHE A 142 34.88 -23.93 -25.77
C PHE A 142 34.91 -24.71 -24.46
N ASN A 143 34.01 -24.40 -23.53
CA ASN A 143 34.02 -24.95 -22.17
C ASN A 143 32.80 -25.85 -21.88
N ARG A 144 32.01 -26.20 -22.92
CA ARG A 144 30.77 -27.00 -22.84
C ARG A 144 29.83 -26.52 -21.72
N GLY A 145 29.77 -25.21 -21.47
CA GLY A 145 28.89 -24.62 -20.46
C GLY A 145 29.33 -24.85 -19.00
N ARG A 146 30.59 -25.23 -18.74
CA ARG A 146 31.09 -25.47 -17.38
C ARG A 146 31.06 -24.22 -16.51
N VAL A 147 31.43 -23.06 -17.06
CA VAL A 147 31.43 -21.79 -16.30
C VAL A 147 30.00 -21.33 -16.06
N THR A 148 29.14 -21.44 -17.08
CA THR A 148 27.72 -21.16 -16.99
C THR A 148 27.06 -22.01 -15.91
N THR A 149 27.35 -23.31 -15.86
CA THR A 149 26.85 -24.24 -14.83
C THR A 149 27.37 -23.88 -13.42
N PHE A 150 28.60 -23.40 -13.30
CA PHE A 150 29.19 -22.97 -12.04
C PHE A 150 28.54 -21.68 -11.51
N LEU A 151 28.24 -20.72 -12.39
CA LEU A 151 27.52 -19.48 -12.07
C LEU A 151 26.04 -19.76 -11.72
N PHE A 152 25.38 -20.64 -12.47
CA PHE A 152 24.03 -21.10 -12.12
C PHE A 152 24.03 -21.81 -10.76
N LYS A 153 25.02 -22.65 -10.47
CA LYS A 153 25.16 -23.27 -9.13
C LYS A 153 25.40 -22.22 -8.05
N LEU A 154 26.22 -21.20 -8.27
CA LEU A 154 26.44 -20.13 -7.28
C LEU A 154 25.14 -19.35 -6.95
N ILE A 155 24.32 -19.09 -7.98
CA ILE A 155 23.05 -18.35 -7.85
C ILE A 155 21.93 -19.23 -7.26
N PHE A 156 21.82 -20.50 -7.69
CA PHE A 156 20.83 -21.45 -7.18
C PHE A 156 21.19 -22.03 -5.80
N TRP A 157 22.47 -22.09 -5.42
CA TRP A 157 22.88 -22.54 -4.10
C TRP A 157 22.47 -21.54 -3.01
N ASN A 158 22.40 -20.24 -3.34
CA ASN A 158 21.99 -19.23 -2.39
C ASN A 158 20.46 -19.18 -2.12
N ASN A 159 19.64 -19.88 -2.92
CA ASN A 159 18.17 -19.87 -2.78
C ASN A 159 17.52 -21.24 -2.48
N ILE A 160 18.30 -22.33 -2.35
CA ILE A 160 17.75 -23.69 -2.09
C ILE A 160 18.36 -24.38 -0.85
N PHE A 161 19.43 -23.86 -0.24
CA PHE A 161 20.08 -24.48 0.93
C PHE A 161 19.93 -23.69 2.25
N GLY A 162 18.92 -22.82 2.34
CA GLY A 162 18.53 -22.16 3.58
C GLY A 162 17.61 -23.02 4.46
N GLY A 163 18.10 -24.14 5.01
CA GLY A 163 17.37 -24.84 6.09
C GLY A 163 17.73 -26.31 6.36
N ARG A 164 18.43 -26.53 7.49
CA ARG A 164 18.61 -27.78 8.28
C ARG A 164 19.59 -28.88 7.77
N GLY A 165 20.80 -28.85 8.36
CA GLY A 165 21.22 -29.96 9.23
C GLY A 165 22.57 -30.63 8.94
N ARG A 166 23.60 -30.29 9.76
CA ARG A 166 24.43 -31.21 10.58
C ARG A 166 25.93 -30.80 10.62
N GLY A 167 26.35 -30.23 11.75
CA GLY A 167 27.72 -30.40 12.27
C GLY A 167 28.47 -29.14 12.72
N GLY A 168 28.49 -28.90 14.04
CA GLY A 168 29.71 -28.45 14.74
C GLY A 168 29.85 -26.97 15.16
N GLY A 169 29.68 -26.71 16.47
CA GLY A 169 30.66 -25.95 17.26
C GLY A 169 30.45 -24.44 17.50
N GLY A 170 30.33 -24.06 18.79
CA GLY A 170 30.52 -22.70 19.35
C GLY A 170 29.28 -21.82 19.27
N GLY A 171 28.72 -21.26 20.34
CA GLY A 171 29.34 -20.46 21.41
C GLY A 171 29.00 -18.99 21.16
N PHE A 172 28.66 -18.23 22.22
CA PHE A 172 28.19 -16.82 22.25
C PHE A 172 26.68 -16.65 21.93
N GLY A 173 25.80 -16.15 22.80
CA GLY A 173 25.95 -15.16 23.87
C GLY A 173 25.33 -13.85 23.38
N GLY A 174 24.16 -13.43 23.91
CA GLY A 174 23.63 -12.08 23.67
C GLY A 174 22.11 -11.94 23.63
N ASN A 175 21.61 -11.39 24.72
CA ASN A 175 20.25 -10.97 25.08
C ASN A 175 19.52 -9.99 24.12
N SER A 176 18.20 -9.86 24.33
CA SER A 176 17.25 -8.82 23.86
C SER A 176 16.84 -8.90 22.38
N GLY A 177 15.56 -8.86 22.01
CA GLY A 177 14.35 -8.35 22.67
C GLY A 177 13.55 -7.62 21.60
N GLY A 178 12.26 -7.94 21.46
CA GLY A 178 11.36 -7.24 20.54
C GLY A 178 10.54 -8.18 19.66
N GLY A 179 9.45 -8.71 20.24
CA GLY A 179 8.43 -9.43 19.51
C GLY A 179 7.75 -8.51 18.49
N PHE A 180 7.96 -8.80 17.22
CA PHE A 180 7.07 -8.32 16.16
C PHE A 180 5.84 -9.21 16.15
N GLY A 181 4.84 -8.76 16.90
CA GLY A 181 3.50 -9.34 16.91
C GLY A 181 2.92 -9.30 15.50
N GLY A 182 2.79 -10.48 14.91
CA GLY A 182 1.89 -10.69 13.78
C GLY A 182 0.47 -10.43 14.26
N PHE A 183 -0.18 -9.43 13.69
CA PHE A 183 -1.62 -9.28 13.80
C PHE A 183 -2.26 -9.97 12.61
N GLY A 184 -2.40 -11.29 12.75
CA GLY A 184 -3.44 -12.05 12.11
C GLY A 184 -4.74 -11.85 12.89
N GLY A 185 -5.76 -11.31 12.23
CA GLY A 185 -7.10 -11.14 12.78
C GLY A 185 -8.09 -11.03 11.64
N GLY A 186 -8.54 -12.17 11.11
CA GLY A 186 -9.57 -12.23 10.08
C GLY A 186 -10.98 -12.06 10.67
N SER A 187 -11.79 -11.19 10.08
CA SER A 187 -13.06 -11.54 9.41
C SER A 187 -13.90 -10.28 9.07
N SER A 188 -14.13 -10.08 7.77
CA SER A 188 -15.36 -9.57 7.11
C SER A 188 -16.00 -8.26 7.62
N GLY A 189 -16.16 -7.21 6.81
CA GLY A 189 -16.25 -7.18 5.35
C GLY A 189 -16.37 -5.75 4.81
N GLY A 190 -15.24 -5.05 4.84
CA GLY A 190 -15.03 -3.74 4.22
C GLY A 190 -13.55 -3.37 4.31
N GLY A 191 -13.05 -2.72 3.28
CA GLY A 191 -11.67 -2.26 3.18
C GLY A 191 -11.45 -0.84 3.74
N GLY A 192 -10.22 -0.38 3.65
CA GLY A 192 -9.87 1.03 3.52
C GLY A 192 -8.53 1.37 4.18
N SER A 193 -8.26 2.66 4.37
CA SER A 193 -7.00 3.13 4.98
C SER A 193 -7.19 3.94 6.25
N SER A 194 -6.16 4.00 7.10
CA SER A 194 -6.07 4.92 8.24
C SER A 194 -4.69 5.57 8.30
N GLY A 195 -4.59 6.71 8.95
CA GLY A 195 -3.31 7.40 9.11
C GLY A 195 -3.39 8.61 10.03
N SER A 196 -2.26 9.29 10.19
CA SER A 196 -2.10 10.50 11.00
C SER A 196 -1.40 11.63 10.23
N TRP A 197 -1.48 12.86 10.77
CA TRP A 197 -0.84 14.04 10.19
C TRP A 197 -0.11 14.91 11.20
#